data_AF-A0A6N6S5M3-F1
#
_entry.id   AF-A0A6N6S5M3-F1
#
_cell.length_a   1.000
_cell.length_b   1.000
_cell.length_c   1.000
_cell.angle_alpha   90.00
_cell.angle_beta   90.00
_cell.angle_gamma   90.00
#
_symmetry.space_group_name_H-M   'P 1'
#
loop_
_entity.id
_entity.type
_entity.pdbx_description
1 polymer ?
#
loop_
_entity_poly.entity_id
_entity_poly.type
_entity_poly.pdbx_seq_one_letter_code
_entity_poly.pdbx_strand_id
1 'polypeptide(L)'
;MTSTMMNTLSDILLSAAGRFSSLPAVIEDGMSVTYGDLVLRARSFASFLSSRGIKKGDRVAIFLPNSIELVTAVFGVSLAGGVSVPVNSAFKTEEVAFYLEHSGAKLIATGDGLINTALEASAGGDAEAVSIKGNGALWKYL
;
A
#
# COMPACT_ATOMS: atom_id res chain seq x y z
N MET A 1 -28.14 -23.86 -3.86
CA MET A 1 -27.68 -22.81 -2.92
C MET A 1 -26.51 -22.10 -3.60
N THR A 2 -26.74 -20.92 -4.17
CA THR A 2 -25.66 -20.08 -4.70
C THR A 2 -24.89 -19.55 -3.50
N SER A 3 -23.74 -20.17 -3.22
CA SER A 3 -22.75 -19.59 -2.30
C SER A 3 -22.41 -18.21 -2.84
N THR A 4 -22.80 -17.14 -2.14
CA THR A 4 -22.26 -15.80 -2.41
C THR A 4 -20.75 -15.91 -2.23
N MET A 5 -20.02 -15.93 -3.35
CA MET A 5 -18.56 -15.91 -3.31
C MET A 5 -18.15 -14.61 -2.62
N MET A 6 -17.59 -14.74 -1.42
CA MET A 6 -17.11 -13.62 -0.65
C MET A 6 -15.81 -13.15 -1.31
N ASN A 7 -15.93 -12.17 -2.21
CA ASN A 7 -14.79 -11.60 -2.91
C ASN A 7 -14.08 -10.60 -2.00
N THR A 8 -12.76 -10.73 -1.90
CA THR A 8 -11.91 -9.70 -1.31
C THR A 8 -11.65 -8.57 -2.31
N LEU A 9 -11.15 -7.43 -1.82
CA LEU A 9 -10.69 -6.34 -2.67
C LEU A 9 -9.63 -6.81 -3.69
N SER A 10 -8.75 -7.72 -3.27
CA SER A 10 -7.74 -8.34 -4.14
C SER A 10 -8.35 -9.21 -5.24
N ASP A 11 -9.39 -9.99 -4.94
CA ASP A 11 -10.06 -10.83 -5.94
C ASP A 11 -10.69 -9.99 -7.05
N ILE A 12 -11.28 -8.84 -6.69
CA ILE A 12 -11.84 -7.89 -7.66
C ILE A 12 -10.74 -7.37 -8.60
N LEU A 13 -9.59 -6.97 -8.06
CA LEU A 13 -8.47 -6.49 -8.86
C LEU A 13 -7.92 -7.59 -9.80
N LEU A 14 -7.72 -8.79 -9.28
CA LEU A 14 -7.20 -9.92 -10.08
C LEU A 14 -8.17 -10.30 -11.20
N SER A 15 -9.47 -10.34 -10.90
CA SER A 15 -10.52 -10.57 -11.91
C SER A 15 -10.55 -9.46 -12.96
N ALA A 16 -10.41 -8.20 -12.55
CA ALA A 16 -10.39 -7.07 -13.48
C ALA A 16 -9.18 -7.15 -14.41
N ALA A 17 -7.98 -7.43 -13.90
CA ALA A 17 -6.79 -7.57 -14.73
C ALA A 17 -6.86 -8.76 -15.70
N GLY A 18 -7.48 -9.88 -15.31
CA GLY A 18 -7.70 -10.99 -16.23
C GLY A 18 -8.60 -10.64 -17.43
N ARG A 19 -9.50 -9.66 -17.27
CA ARG A 19 -10.48 -9.24 -18.31
C ARG A 19 -10.08 -7.98 -19.06
N PHE A 20 -9.38 -7.07 -18.38
CA PHE A 20 -9.15 -5.69 -18.80
C PHE A 20 -7.68 -5.29 -18.66
N SER A 21 -6.75 -6.25 -18.79
CA SER A 21 -5.31 -6.06 -18.50
C SER A 21 -4.71 -4.79 -19.11
N SER A 22 -5.07 -4.44 -20.35
CA SER A 22 -4.51 -3.29 -21.08
C SER A 22 -5.30 -2.00 -20.91
N LEU A 23 -6.43 -2.01 -20.19
CA LEU A 23 -7.22 -0.81 -19.94
C LEU A 23 -6.65 -0.02 -18.75
N PRO A 24 -6.76 1.32 -18.75
CA PRO A 24 -6.37 2.15 -17.61
C PRO A 24 -7.15 1.78 -16.34
N ALA A 25 -6.44 1.63 -15.22
CA ALA A 25 -6.99 1.43 -13.89
C ALA A 25 -6.86 2.69 -13.02
N VAL A 26 -5.71 3.38 -13.11
CA VAL A 26 -5.42 4.61 -12.37
C VAL A 26 -4.82 5.61 -13.34
N ILE A 27 -5.27 6.88 -13.24
CA ILE A 27 -4.78 8.00 -14.04
C ILE A 27 -4.41 9.12 -13.08
N GLU A 28 -3.20 9.63 -13.21
CA GLU A 28 -2.63 10.71 -12.39
C GLU A 28 -1.74 11.57 -13.28
N ASP A 29 -1.99 12.89 -13.34
CA ASP A 29 -1.17 13.88 -14.05
C ASP A 29 -0.70 13.46 -15.47
N GLY A 30 -1.61 12.88 -16.25
CA GLY A 30 -1.34 12.42 -17.63
C GLY A 30 -0.60 11.10 -17.74
N MET A 31 -0.19 10.49 -16.62
CA MET A 31 0.26 9.11 -16.54
C MET A 31 -0.93 8.18 -16.32
N SER A 32 -0.85 6.98 -16.90
CA SER A 32 -1.85 5.93 -16.65
C SER A 32 -1.16 4.62 -16.31
N VAL A 33 -1.75 3.90 -15.37
CA VAL A 33 -1.36 2.53 -15.00
C VAL A 33 -2.50 1.61 -15.40
N THR A 34 -2.19 0.59 -16.20
CA THR A 34 -3.18 -0.39 -16.62
C THR A 34 -3.55 -1.34 -15.48
N TYR A 35 -4.67 -2.06 -15.60
CA TYR A 35 -5.02 -3.09 -14.61
C TYR A 35 -3.93 -4.17 -14.48
N GLY A 36 -3.30 -4.57 -15.59
CA GLY A 36 -2.21 -5.53 -15.58
C GLY A 36 -1.00 -5.00 -14.79
N ASP A 37 -0.60 -3.77 -15.07
CA ASP A 37 0.53 -3.13 -14.39
C ASP A 37 0.25 -2.90 -12.89
N LEU A 38 -0.98 -2.52 -12.54
CA LEU A 38 -1.38 -2.33 -11.14
C LEU A 38 -1.26 -3.65 -10.36
N VAL A 39 -1.68 -4.78 -10.94
CA VAL A 39 -1.51 -6.10 -10.32
C VAL A 39 -0.04 -6.45 -10.12
N LEU A 40 0.81 -6.21 -11.12
CA LEU A 40 2.24 -6.48 -11.00
C LEU A 40 2.87 -5.65 -9.87
N ARG A 41 2.53 -4.36 -9.82
CA ARG A 41 2.96 -3.43 -8.76
C ARG A 41 2.48 -3.88 -7.38
N ALA A 42 1.19 -4.18 -7.24
CA ALA A 42 0.59 -4.59 -5.98
C ALA A 42 1.16 -5.95 -5.49
N ARG A 43 1.39 -6.91 -6.39
CA ARG A 43 2.05 -8.19 -6.06
C ARG A 43 3.49 -8.00 -5.61
N SER A 44 4.24 -7.13 -6.27
CA SER A 44 5.60 -6.79 -5.84
C SER A 44 5.60 -6.23 -4.43
N PHE A 45 4.70 -5.29 -4.13
CA PHE A 45 4.58 -4.74 -2.78
C PHE A 45 4.12 -5.77 -1.76
N ALA A 46 3.16 -6.64 -2.09
CA ALA A 46 2.73 -7.73 -1.21
C ALA A 46 3.88 -8.71 -0.88
N SER A 47 4.72 -9.03 -1.87
CA SER A 47 5.91 -9.85 -1.67
C SER A 47 6.93 -9.16 -0.76
N PHE A 48 7.12 -7.85 -0.93
CA PHE A 48 7.98 -7.06 -0.04
C PHE A 48 7.45 -7.06 1.40
N LEU A 49 6.16 -6.79 1.61
CA LEU A 49 5.54 -6.83 2.94
C LEU A 49 5.73 -8.20 3.60
N SER A 50 5.53 -9.28 2.83
CA SER A 50 5.75 -10.65 3.31
C SER A 50 7.21 -10.89 3.73
N SER A 51 8.18 -10.35 2.98
CA SER A 51 9.61 -10.43 3.33
C SER A 51 9.98 -9.64 4.59
N ARG A 52 9.19 -8.61 4.93
CA ARG A 52 9.29 -7.85 6.20
C ARG A 52 8.47 -8.48 7.33
N GLY A 53 7.88 -9.65 7.11
CA GLY A 53 7.17 -10.41 8.14
C GLY A 53 5.73 -9.98 8.39
N ILE A 54 5.13 -9.18 7.50
CA ILE A 54 3.69 -8.89 7.53
C ILE A 54 2.92 -10.18 7.25
N LYS A 55 1.96 -10.48 8.12
CA LYS A 55 1.06 -11.64 8.04
C LYS A 55 -0.39 -11.20 7.93
N LYS A 56 -1.27 -12.18 7.68
CA LYS A 56 -2.71 -11.95 7.63
C LYS A 56 -3.20 -11.26 8.92
N GLY A 57 -3.90 -10.14 8.76
CA GLY A 57 -4.43 -9.34 9.87
C GLY A 57 -3.44 -8.36 10.50
N ASP A 58 -2.16 -8.37 10.10
CA ASP A 58 -1.22 -7.32 10.49
C ASP A 58 -1.58 -6.00 9.82
N ARG A 59 -1.33 -4.90 10.53
CA ARG A 59 -1.69 -3.56 10.09
C ARG A 59 -0.50 -2.87 9.45
N VAL A 60 -0.76 -2.22 8.33
CA VAL A 60 0.20 -1.43 7.57
C VAL A 60 -0.37 -0.03 7.41
N ALA A 61 0.30 0.96 7.98
CA ALA A 61 -0.07 2.36 7.82
C ALA A 61 0.24 2.82 6.39
N ILE A 62 -0.72 3.51 5.78
CA ILE A 62 -0.60 4.10 4.45
C ILE A 62 -0.56 5.61 4.63
N PHE A 63 0.63 6.19 4.50
CA PHE A 63 0.89 7.61 4.69
C PHE A 63 1.34 8.23 3.36
N LEU A 64 0.38 8.37 2.45
CA LEU A 64 0.60 8.81 1.07
C LEU A 64 -0.50 9.81 0.68
N PRO A 65 -0.18 10.82 -0.15
CA PRO A 65 -1.22 11.59 -0.83
C PRO A 65 -1.96 10.70 -1.84
N ASN A 66 -3.02 11.23 -2.45
CA ASN A 66 -3.68 10.56 -3.57
C ASN A 66 -2.67 10.40 -4.73
N SER A 67 -2.25 9.16 -4.99
CA SER A 67 -1.33 8.83 -6.08
C SER A 67 -1.45 7.38 -6.54
N ILE A 68 -0.76 7.03 -7.62
CA ILE A 68 -0.60 5.64 -8.08
C ILE A 68 -0.01 4.74 -6.97
N GLU A 69 0.93 5.25 -6.18
CA GLU A 69 1.54 4.55 -5.05
C GLU A 69 0.51 4.23 -3.97
N LEU A 70 -0.40 5.16 -3.64
CA LEU A 70 -1.46 4.91 -2.65
C LEU A 70 -2.35 3.75 -3.09
N VAL A 71 -2.80 3.74 -4.34
CA VAL A 71 -3.64 2.65 -4.87
C VAL A 71 -2.86 1.33 -4.89
N THR A 72 -1.59 1.37 -5.30
CA THR A 72 -0.71 0.19 -5.25
C THR A 72 -0.57 -0.34 -3.83
N ALA A 73 -0.37 0.54 -2.84
CA ALA A 73 -0.14 0.16 -1.46
C ALA A 73 -1.36 -0.54 -0.85
N VAL A 74 -2.57 0.01 -1.07
CA VAL A 74 -3.82 -0.58 -0.59
C VAL A 74 -4.01 -1.99 -1.16
N PHE A 75 -3.85 -2.17 -2.47
CA PHE A 75 -3.99 -3.50 -3.07
C PHE A 75 -2.86 -4.46 -2.67
N GLY A 76 -1.63 -3.97 -2.50
CA GLY A 76 -0.52 -4.80 -2.05
C GLY A 76 -0.69 -5.27 -0.61
N VAL A 77 -1.18 -4.41 0.29
CA VAL A 77 -1.55 -4.80 1.67
C VAL A 77 -2.68 -5.83 1.64
N SER A 78 -3.73 -5.59 0.85
CA SER A 78 -4.82 -6.55 0.69
C SER A 78 -4.34 -7.91 0.15
N LEU A 79 -3.41 -7.91 -0.84
CA LEU A 79 -2.82 -9.13 -1.39
C LEU A 79 -1.91 -9.86 -0.40
N ALA A 80 -1.25 -9.13 0.51
CA ALA A 80 -0.51 -9.72 1.62
C ALA A 80 -1.44 -10.24 2.75
N GLY A 81 -2.76 -10.00 2.64
CA GLY A 81 -3.74 -10.32 3.68
C GLY A 81 -3.68 -9.38 4.89
N GLY A 82 -2.93 -8.28 4.79
CA GLY A 82 -2.83 -7.25 5.82
C GLY A 82 -4.04 -6.32 5.83
N VAL A 83 -4.03 -5.39 6.78
CA VAL A 83 -5.06 -4.37 6.97
C VAL A 83 -4.43 -3.00 6.77
N SER A 84 -4.91 -2.26 5.76
CA SER A 84 -4.46 -0.89 5.54
C SER A 84 -5.01 0.04 6.61
N VAL A 85 -4.15 0.86 7.21
CA VAL A 85 -4.51 1.94 8.14
C VAL A 85 -4.24 3.26 7.43
N PRO A 86 -5.25 3.94 6.88
CA PRO A 86 -5.03 5.22 6.20
C PRO A 86 -4.62 6.29 7.21
N VAL A 87 -3.49 6.95 6.96
CA VAL A 87 -3.00 8.09 7.74
C VAL A 87 -3.00 9.32 6.84
N ASN A 88 -3.61 10.40 7.30
CA ASN A 88 -3.72 11.63 6.50
C ASN A 88 -2.32 12.21 6.20
N SER A 89 -1.99 12.36 4.92
CA SER A 89 -0.69 12.88 4.46
C SER A 89 -0.40 14.33 4.88
N ALA A 90 -1.41 15.07 5.35
CA ALA A 90 -1.24 16.43 5.88
C ALA A 90 -0.84 16.46 7.37
N PHE A 91 -0.81 15.31 8.05
CA PHE A 91 -0.41 15.21 9.45
C PHE A 91 1.09 15.39 9.64
N LYS A 92 1.44 16.00 10.77
CA LYS A 92 2.81 16.15 11.27
C LYS A 92 3.23 14.92 12.06
N THR A 93 4.51 14.88 12.40
CA THR A 93 5.18 13.77 13.08
C THR A 93 4.40 13.26 14.30
N GLU A 94 3.92 14.14 15.17
CA GLU A 94 3.24 13.76 16.42
C GLU A 94 1.89 13.07 16.15
N GLU A 95 1.14 13.58 15.17
CA GLU A 95 -0.14 13.02 14.77
C GLU A 95 0.05 11.65 14.11
N VAL A 96 1.05 11.52 13.23
CA VAL A 96 1.39 10.23 12.60
C VAL A 96 1.80 9.21 13.66
N ALA A 97 2.66 9.59 14.60
CA ALA A 97 3.11 8.72 15.69
C ALA A 97 1.93 8.20 16.53
N PHE A 98 0.99 9.08 16.88
CA PHE A 98 -0.22 8.71 17.60
C PHE A 98 -1.03 7.61 16.87
N TYR A 99 -1.22 7.73 15.55
CA TYR A 99 -1.93 6.71 14.78
C TYR A 99 -1.14 5.41 14.64
N LEU A 100 0.19 5.46 14.53
CA LEU A 100 1.03 4.27 14.50
C LEU A 100 0.91 3.48 15.80
N GLU A 101 1.02 4.16 16.94
CA GLU A 101 0.86 3.56 18.27
C GLU A 101 -0.55 3.00 18.45
N HIS A 102 -1.58 3.80 18.20
CA HIS A 102 -2.97 3.40 18.43
C HIS A 102 -3.41 2.23 17.54
N SER A 103 -2.93 2.20 16.29
CA SER A 103 -3.25 1.10 15.37
C SER A 103 -2.40 -0.14 15.60
N GLY A 104 -1.25 -0.04 16.25
CA GLY A 104 -0.27 -1.14 16.32
C GLY A 104 0.14 -1.60 14.91
N ALA A 105 0.35 -0.64 14.01
CA ALA A 105 0.87 -0.90 12.67
C ALA A 105 2.34 -1.34 12.78
N LYS A 106 2.70 -2.40 12.06
CA LYS A 106 4.08 -2.91 12.03
C LYS A 106 4.96 -2.19 11.02
N LEU A 107 4.35 -1.47 10.09
CA LEU A 107 5.02 -0.82 8.99
C LEU A 107 4.21 0.40 8.54
N ILE A 108 4.90 1.48 8.16
CA ILE A 108 4.34 2.67 7.53
C ILE A 108 4.89 2.80 6.10
N ALA A 109 4.00 2.69 5.11
CA ALA A 109 4.30 2.88 3.71
C ALA A 109 4.06 4.35 3.34
N THR A 110 5.10 5.02 2.86
CA THR A 110 5.09 6.45 2.53
C THR A 110 5.80 6.72 1.20
N GLY A 111 5.83 7.96 0.74
CA GLY A 111 6.59 8.39 -0.44
C GLY A 111 7.78 9.27 -0.05
N ASP A 112 8.70 9.50 -0.99
CA ASP A 112 9.94 10.26 -0.75
C ASP A 112 9.70 11.66 -0.14
N GLY A 113 8.61 12.34 -0.52
CA GLY A 113 8.28 13.67 0.01
C GLY A 113 7.86 13.68 1.48
N LEU A 114 7.49 12.52 2.04
CA LEU A 114 6.96 12.34 3.39
C LEU A 114 7.82 11.41 4.26
N ILE A 115 8.94 10.92 3.74
CA ILE A 115 9.76 9.89 4.40
C ILE A 115 10.35 10.39 5.73
N ASN A 116 10.75 11.65 5.82
CA ASN A 116 11.32 12.20 7.06
C ASN A 116 10.30 12.19 8.19
N THR A 117 9.06 12.62 7.92
CA THR A 117 7.95 12.57 8.90
C THR A 117 7.65 11.14 9.32
N ALA A 118 7.64 10.18 8.38
CA ALA A 118 7.43 8.78 8.69
C ALA A 118 8.55 8.19 9.56
N LEU A 119 9.81 8.50 9.23
CA LEU A 119 10.98 8.06 10.00
C LEU A 119 10.92 8.61 11.43
N GLU A 120 10.71 9.92 11.58
CA GLU A 120 10.61 10.57 12.89
C GLU A 120 9.44 9.99 13.71
N ALA A 121 8.27 9.80 13.09
CA ALA A 121 7.09 9.28 13.77
C ALA A 121 7.26 7.81 14.20
N SER A 122 8.04 7.04 13.43
CA SER A 122 8.29 5.62 13.71
C SER A 122 9.44 5.37 14.69
N ALA A 123 10.33 6.35 14.90
CA ALA A 123 11.56 6.18 15.68
C ALA A 123 11.34 5.74 17.14
N GLY A 124 10.16 6.04 17.71
CA GLY A 124 9.78 5.67 19.07
C GLY A 124 8.93 4.40 19.20
N GLY A 125 8.62 3.71 18.10
CA GLY A 125 7.69 2.57 18.09
C GLY A 125 8.22 1.36 17.32
N ASP A 126 7.36 0.35 17.17
CA ASP A 126 7.69 -0.92 16.49
C ASP A 126 7.47 -0.87 14.97
N ALA A 127 7.00 0.26 14.43
CA ALA A 127 6.70 0.39 13.01
C ALA A 127 7.97 0.62 12.18
N GLU A 128 8.18 -0.16 11.13
CA GLU A 128 9.23 0.12 10.14
C GLU A 128 8.73 1.16 9.11
N ALA A 129 9.45 2.25 8.90
CA ALA A 129 9.13 3.21 7.84
C ALA A 129 9.77 2.80 6.51
N VAL A 130 8.96 2.76 5.44
CA VAL A 130 9.41 2.38 4.11
C VAL A 130 8.90 3.37 3.06
N SER A 131 9.80 3.86 2.21
CA SER A 131 9.38 4.59 1.02
C SER A 131 8.95 3.60 -0.06
N ILE A 132 7.80 3.85 -0.67
CA ILE A 132 7.34 3.14 -1.86
C ILE A 132 7.46 4.10 -3.04
N LYS A 133 8.23 3.69 -4.05
CA LYS A 133 8.41 4.42 -5.30
C LYS A 133 8.42 3.44 -6.46
N GLY A 134 7.60 3.69 -7.49
CA GLY A 134 7.55 2.78 -8.62
C GLY A 134 7.23 3.45 -9.95
N ASN A 135 8.17 3.38 -10.90
CA ASN A 135 7.86 3.33 -12.32
C ASN A 135 8.09 1.90 -12.86
N GLY A 136 7.04 1.27 -13.38
CA GLY A 136 7.05 0.18 -14.38
C GLY A 136 7.90 -1.10 -14.22
N ALA A 137 8.95 -1.17 -13.39
CA ALA A 137 9.86 -2.33 -13.33
C ALA A 137 10.74 -2.42 -12.07
N LEU A 138 10.91 -1.36 -11.26
CA LEU A 138 11.79 -1.41 -10.08
C LEU A 138 11.18 -0.64 -8.90
N TRP A 139 10.63 -1.36 -7.92
CA TRP A 139 10.37 -0.80 -6.60
C TRP A 139 11.70 -0.74 -5.86
N LYS A 140 12.14 0.46 -5.52
CA LYS A 140 13.24 0.65 -4.57
C LYS A 140 12.61 0.83 -3.19
N TYR A 141 12.84 -0.13 -2.32
CA TYR A 141 12.59 -0.01 -0.89
C TYR A 141 13.90 0.47 -0.28
N LEU A 142 13.99 1.76 0.05
CA LEU A 142 15.13 2.34 0.75
C LEU A 142 14.94 2.18 2.26
#